data_AF-A0A7M7PEM4-F1
#
_entry.id   AF-A0A7M7PEM4-F1
#
_cell.length_a   1.000
_cell.length_b   1.000
_cell.length_c   1.000
_cell.angle_alpha   90.00
_cell.angle_beta   90.00
_cell.angle_gamma   90.00
#
_symmetry.space_group_name_H-M   'P 1'
#
loop_
_entity.id
_entity.type
_entity.pdbx_description
1 polymer ?
#
loop_
_entity_poly.entity_id
_entity_poly.type
_entity_poly.pdbx_seq_one_letter_code
_entity_poly.pdbx_strand_id
1 'polypeptide(L)'
;MRFAALALSLHCSRYLRLLPPVYNCVKMSSISRPAKLSFLDFDAVGVDLDHTLCKYKLDNTFSLIYNSLAEVVVSRKGYSKELLEPFHKDRDFCTKGLVFDAKKGNFLKLSREGDILRASHGTTPLSQDEVCRIYGSQARWEHFDFLKDTLKQTGGT
;
A
#
# COMPACT_ATOMS: atom_id res chain seq x y z
N MET A 1 -11.27 5.60 19.02
CA MET A 1 -9.89 5.75 18.48
C MET A 1 -9.73 4.92 17.20
N ARG A 2 -10.46 5.27 16.15
CA ARG A 2 -10.40 4.63 14.82
C ARG A 2 -10.22 5.77 13.83
N PHE A 3 -9.30 5.63 12.86
CA PHE A 3 -8.92 6.61 11.81
C PHE A 3 -7.73 7.57 12.05
N ALA A 4 -6.78 7.24 12.94
CA ALA A 4 -5.49 7.95 13.03
C ALA A 4 -4.36 7.34 12.16
N ALA A 5 -4.70 6.62 11.10
CA ALA A 5 -3.74 5.96 10.21
C ALA A 5 -3.09 6.89 9.17
N LEU A 6 -3.69 8.05 8.90
CA LEU A 6 -3.17 9.01 7.94
C LEU A 6 -2.39 10.18 8.58
N ALA A 7 -2.30 10.22 9.92
CA ALA A 7 -1.79 11.40 10.63
C ALA A 7 -0.47 11.21 11.40
N LEU A 8 0.07 9.99 11.47
CA LEU A 8 1.30 9.71 12.23
C LEU A 8 2.44 9.32 11.30
N SER A 9 3.01 10.34 10.66
CA SER A 9 4.42 10.36 10.29
C SER A 9 4.86 11.79 9.93
N LEU A 10 4.71 12.73 10.87
CA LEU A 10 5.20 14.09 10.70
C LEU A 10 6.25 14.40 11.78
N HIS A 11 7.42 13.77 11.69
CA HIS A 11 8.67 14.43 12.06
C HIS A 11 9.91 13.78 11.42
N CYS A 12 10.68 14.64 10.75
CA CYS A 12 12.14 14.61 10.62
C CYS A 12 12.82 13.64 9.62
N SER A 13 12.97 14.17 8.41
CA SER A 13 14.21 14.27 7.61
C SER A 13 15.51 13.88 8.33
N ARG A 14 16.23 12.86 7.83
CA ARG A 14 17.64 12.99 7.38
C ARG A 14 18.36 11.72 6.89
N TYR A 15 17.74 10.55 6.78
CA TYR A 15 18.47 9.34 6.38
C TYR A 15 17.81 8.58 5.24
N LEU A 16 17.95 9.08 4.01
CA LEU A 16 17.54 8.35 2.81
C LEU A 16 18.54 8.52 1.64
N ARG A 17 19.84 8.33 1.93
CA ARG A 17 20.87 8.07 0.90
C ARG A 17 21.37 6.61 0.89
N LEU A 18 20.60 5.68 1.46
CA LEU A 18 21.00 4.27 1.52
C LEU A 18 19.94 3.30 0.97
N LEU A 19 18.91 3.78 0.27
CA LEU A 19 18.02 2.89 -0.48
C LEU A 19 18.50 2.83 -1.92
N PRO A 20 19.09 1.70 -2.39
CA PRO A 20 19.36 1.52 -3.80
C PRO A 20 18.02 1.55 -4.56
N PRO A 21 17.98 2.11 -5.78
CA PRO A 21 16.81 2.00 -6.64
C PRO A 21 16.65 0.54 -7.06
N VAL A 22 15.76 -0.19 -6.40
CA VAL A 22 15.47 -1.57 -6.80
C VAL A 22 14.46 -1.55 -7.94
N TYR A 23 14.95 -1.26 -9.15
CA TYR A 23 14.35 -1.73 -10.39
C TYR A 23 14.68 -3.22 -10.58
N ASN A 24 14.37 -4.09 -9.61
CA ASN A 24 14.40 -5.52 -9.86
C ASN A 24 13.03 -5.96 -10.34
N CYS A 25 12.94 -6.09 -11.66
CA CYS A 25 12.00 -6.97 -12.33
C CYS A 25 12.13 -8.35 -11.68
N VAL A 26 11.11 -8.77 -10.92
CA VAL A 26 10.99 -10.16 -10.47
C VAL A 26 10.98 -11.01 -11.74
N LYS A 27 12.04 -11.80 -11.95
CA LYS A 27 12.03 -12.86 -12.96
C LYS A 27 10.85 -13.77 -12.64
N MET A 28 9.85 -13.70 -13.50
CA MET A 28 8.62 -14.46 -13.39
C MET A 28 8.91 -15.91 -13.76
N SER A 29 9.38 -16.72 -12.81
CA SER A 29 9.59 -18.15 -13.01
C SER A 29 8.25 -18.89 -13.01
N SER A 30 7.95 -19.52 -14.15
CA SER A 30 6.87 -20.48 -14.44
C SER A 30 5.46 -20.08 -14.01
N ILE A 31 4.82 -19.24 -14.82
CA ILE A 31 3.36 -19.11 -14.87
C ILE A 31 2.79 -20.37 -15.55
N SER A 32 1.89 -21.08 -14.88
CA SER A 32 0.98 -22.05 -15.51
C SER A 32 0.34 -21.38 -16.73
N ARG A 33 0.48 -21.96 -17.93
CA ARG A 33 -0.05 -21.37 -19.18
C ARG A 33 -1.46 -20.81 -18.93
N PRO A 34 -1.67 -19.48 -19.02
CA PRO A 34 -3.01 -18.94 -18.85
C PRO A 34 -3.90 -19.55 -19.93
N ALA A 35 -5.17 -19.78 -19.61
CA ALA A 35 -6.16 -20.23 -20.58
C ALA A 35 -6.08 -19.34 -21.84
N LYS A 36 -6.15 -19.96 -23.02
CA LYS A 36 -6.07 -19.23 -24.29
C LYS A 36 -7.29 -18.32 -24.38
N LEU A 37 -7.08 -17.01 -24.31
CA LEU A 37 -8.10 -15.98 -24.48
C LEU A 37 -7.98 -15.39 -25.89
N SER A 38 -9.09 -15.36 -26.64
CA SER A 38 -9.17 -14.75 -27.97
C SER A 38 -10.20 -13.63 -27.94
N PHE A 39 -9.84 -12.46 -28.46
CA PHE A 39 -10.79 -11.34 -28.58
C PHE A 39 -11.92 -11.62 -29.57
N LEU A 40 -11.77 -12.61 -30.45
CA LEU A 40 -12.82 -13.05 -31.37
C LEU A 40 -13.97 -13.78 -30.66
N ASP A 41 -13.76 -14.20 -29.41
CA ASP A 41 -14.75 -14.94 -28.62
C ASP A 41 -15.75 -14.00 -27.92
N PHE A 42 -15.64 -12.68 -28.11
CA PHE A 42 -16.42 -11.66 -27.40
C PHE A 42 -16.96 -10.59 -28.35
N ASP A 43 -18.25 -10.25 -28.20
CA ASP A 43 -18.91 -9.20 -28.99
C ASP A 43 -18.69 -7.78 -28.44
N ALA A 44 -18.27 -7.68 -27.17
CA ALA A 44 -18.05 -6.40 -26.50
C ALA A 44 -16.86 -6.49 -25.54
N VAL A 45 -16.16 -5.37 -25.40
CA VAL A 45 -15.06 -5.21 -24.45
C VAL A 45 -15.38 -4.05 -23.52
N GLY A 46 -15.62 -4.38 -22.25
CA GLY A 46 -15.71 -3.38 -21.19
C GLY A 46 -14.32 -2.94 -20.76
N VAL A 47 -14.08 -1.64 -20.76
CA VAL A 47 -12.85 -1.04 -20.23
C VAL A 47 -13.20 -0.12 -19.08
N ASP A 48 -12.47 -0.26 -17.98
CA ASP A 48 -12.56 0.67 -16.87
C ASP A 48 -12.05 2.06 -17.29
N LEU A 49 -12.52 3.11 -16.64
CA LEU A 49 -12.13 4.48 -16.97
C LEU A 49 -10.88 4.87 -16.19
N ASP A 50 -11.00 4.93 -14.86
CA ASP A 50 -9.97 5.51 -14.00
C ASP A 50 -8.73 4.62 -13.92
N HIS A 51 -7.56 5.20 -14.19
CA HIS A 51 -6.28 4.48 -14.25
C HIS A 51 -6.20 3.37 -15.33
N THR A 52 -7.23 3.20 -16.17
CA THR A 52 -7.25 2.28 -17.32
C THR A 52 -7.26 3.08 -18.63
N LEU A 53 -8.38 3.72 -19.00
CA LEU A 53 -8.43 4.66 -20.14
C LEU A 53 -7.89 6.04 -19.77
N CYS A 54 -8.33 6.58 -18.63
CA CYS A 54 -7.96 7.88 -18.10
C CYS A 54 -6.71 7.75 -17.24
N LYS A 55 -5.56 8.17 -17.79
CA LYS A 55 -4.28 8.16 -17.07
C LYS A 55 -4.05 9.49 -16.38
N TYR A 56 -4.03 9.45 -15.05
CA TYR A 56 -3.74 10.62 -14.23
C TYR A 56 -2.24 10.84 -14.03
N LYS A 57 -1.85 12.11 -13.87
CA LYS A 57 -0.53 12.46 -13.34
C LYS A 57 -0.54 12.18 -11.84
N LEU A 58 0.13 11.10 -11.44
CA LEU A 58 0.15 10.62 -10.05
C LEU A 58 0.54 11.72 -9.06
N ASP A 59 1.50 12.57 -9.41
CA ASP A 59 1.93 13.68 -8.56
C ASP A 59 0.79 14.64 -8.22
N ASN A 60 -0.05 14.97 -9.19
CA ASN A 60 -1.17 15.89 -8.97
C ASN A 60 -2.29 15.19 -8.21
N THR A 61 -2.60 13.95 -8.59
CA THR A 61 -3.68 13.17 -7.98
C THR A 61 -3.40 12.85 -6.51
N PHE A 62 -2.17 12.44 -6.16
CA PHE A 62 -1.81 12.19 -4.76
C PHE A 62 -1.90 13.43 -3.89
N SER A 63 -1.40 14.57 -4.38
CA SER A 63 -1.53 15.84 -3.67
C SER A 63 -2.99 16.24 -3.47
N LEU A 64 -3.82 16.11 -4.51
CA LEU A 64 -5.24 16.42 -4.41
C LEU A 64 -5.93 15.54 -3.36
N ILE A 65 -5.74 14.22 -3.43
CA ILE A 65 -6.33 13.26 -2.49
C ILE A 65 -5.91 13.57 -1.06
N TYR A 66 -4.60 13.78 -0.82
CA TYR A 66 -4.08 14.09 0.51
C TYR A 66 -4.68 15.39 1.06
N ASN A 67 -4.63 16.48 0.28
CA ASN A 67 -5.10 17.78 0.74
C ASN A 67 -6.60 17.75 1.07
N SER A 68 -7.42 17.11 0.22
CA SER A 68 -8.85 16.95 0.47
C SER A 68 -9.14 16.12 1.73
N LEU A 69 -8.38 15.05 1.97
CA LEU A 69 -8.52 14.24 3.18
C LEU A 69 -8.10 15.02 4.43
N ALA A 70 -6.93 15.67 4.38
CA ALA A 70 -6.38 16.47 5.46
C ALA A 70 -7.35 17.56 5.92
N GLU A 71 -7.94 18.29 4.97
CA GLU A 71 -8.94 19.32 5.27
C GLU A 71 -10.14 18.75 6.03
N VAL A 72 -10.68 17.61 5.57
CA VAL A 72 -11.85 16.97 6.19
C VAL A 72 -11.51 16.46 7.60
N VAL A 73 -10.36 15.83 7.81
CA VAL A 73 -10.00 15.29 9.14
C VAL A 73 -9.64 16.39 10.13
N VAL A 74 -9.00 17.47 9.70
CA VAL A 74 -8.72 18.61 10.57
C VAL A 74 -10.02 19.35 10.92
N SER A 75 -10.82 19.73 9.93
CA SER A 75 -12.03 20.53 10.15
C SER A 75 -13.15 19.76 10.86
N ARG A 76 -13.39 18.50 10.49
CA ARG A 76 -14.54 17.72 10.99
C ARG A 76 -14.21 16.76 12.12
N LYS A 77 -12.96 16.33 12.23
CA LYS A 77 -12.53 15.36 13.26
C LYS A 77 -11.60 15.97 14.31
N GLY A 78 -11.22 17.24 14.17
CA GLY A 78 -10.42 17.97 15.16
C GLY A 78 -8.97 17.50 15.25
N TYR A 79 -8.41 16.94 14.17
CA TYR A 79 -7.01 16.52 14.12
C TYR A 79 -6.07 17.73 14.05
N SER A 80 -4.78 17.51 14.34
CA SER A 80 -3.74 18.56 14.31
C SER A 80 -3.71 19.27 12.95
N LYS A 81 -3.59 20.60 12.98
CA LYS A 81 -3.46 21.43 11.77
C LYS A 81 -2.18 21.13 10.98
N GLU A 82 -1.20 20.48 11.58
CA GLU A 82 0.02 20.02 10.91
C GLU A 82 -0.27 19.11 9.71
N LEU A 83 -1.43 18.44 9.66
CA LEU A 83 -1.84 17.62 8.52
C LEU A 83 -2.13 18.44 7.26
N LEU A 84 -2.38 19.75 7.39
CA LEU A 84 -2.60 20.64 6.26
C LEU A 84 -1.28 20.98 5.53
N GLU A 85 -0.14 20.62 6.12
CA GLU A 85 1.16 20.81 5.46
C GLU A 85 1.24 19.96 4.18
N PRO A 86 1.76 20.52 3.07
CA PRO A 86 1.81 19.81 1.81
C PRO A 86 2.58 18.49 1.84
N PHE A 87 2.00 17.47 1.21
CA PHE A 87 2.57 16.13 1.06
C PHE A 87 3.79 16.11 0.12
N HIS A 88 4.95 16.54 0.62
CA HIS A 88 6.18 16.63 -0.17
C HIS A 88 7.30 15.68 0.27
N LYS A 89 7.31 15.19 1.51
CA LYS A 89 8.50 14.54 2.08
C LYS A 89 8.58 13.02 1.94
N ASP A 90 7.45 12.31 1.84
CA ASP A 90 7.42 10.84 1.92
C ASP A 90 6.65 10.16 0.77
N ARG A 91 6.63 10.78 -0.42
CA ARG A 91 5.88 10.25 -1.58
C ARG A 91 6.28 8.83 -1.99
N ASP A 92 7.57 8.53 -1.90
CA ASP A 92 8.13 7.23 -2.31
C ASP A 92 7.82 6.09 -1.32
N PHE A 93 7.25 6.41 -0.15
CA PHE A 93 6.87 5.43 0.85
C PHE A 93 5.64 4.62 0.44
N CYS A 94 4.64 5.28 -0.15
CA CYS A 94 3.36 4.67 -0.51
C CYS A 94 3.48 3.86 -1.80
N THR A 95 3.75 2.56 -1.67
CA THR A 95 3.78 1.63 -2.81
C THR A 95 2.48 0.81 -2.92
N LYS A 96 2.11 0.40 -4.14
CA LYS A 96 0.91 -0.41 -4.36
C LYS A 96 1.02 -1.76 -3.63
N GLY A 97 -0.09 -2.17 -3.01
CA GLY A 97 -0.20 -3.46 -2.33
C GLY A 97 0.56 -3.51 -1.00
N LEU A 98 0.55 -2.41 -0.26
CA LEU A 98 0.85 -2.40 1.18
C LEU A 98 -0.42 -2.73 1.96
N VAL A 99 -0.25 -3.45 3.07
CA VAL A 99 -1.30 -3.73 4.05
C VAL A 99 -1.06 -2.83 5.25
N PHE A 100 -2.10 -2.14 5.70
CA PHE A 100 -2.03 -1.34 6.92
C PHE A 100 -2.65 -2.11 8.10
N ASP A 101 -1.81 -2.51 9.04
CA ASP A 101 -2.22 -3.11 10.32
C ASP A 101 -2.60 -1.98 11.29
N ALA A 102 -3.88 -1.65 11.33
CA ALA A 102 -4.41 -0.57 12.16
C ALA A 102 -4.29 -0.83 13.67
N LYS A 103 -4.18 -2.10 14.10
CA LYS A 103 -4.06 -2.44 15.52
C LYS A 103 -2.65 -2.16 16.03
N LYS A 104 -1.64 -2.47 15.19
CA LYS A 104 -0.22 -2.30 15.54
C LYS A 104 0.41 -1.03 14.96
N GLY A 105 -0.31 -0.31 14.10
CA GLY A 105 0.13 0.94 13.46
C GLY A 105 1.22 0.73 12.41
N ASN A 106 1.26 -0.45 11.78
CA ASN A 106 2.35 -0.83 10.87
C ASN A 106 1.89 -0.96 9.43
N PHE A 107 2.76 -0.58 8.49
CA PHE A 107 2.60 -0.89 7.08
C PHE A 107 3.41 -2.14 6.75
N LEU A 108 2.79 -3.11 6.07
CA LEU A 108 3.37 -4.41 5.75
C LEU A 108 3.39 -4.62 4.24
N LYS A 109 4.51 -5.12 3.73
CA LYS A 109 4.62 -5.70 2.39
C LYS A 109 4.67 -7.21 2.54
N LEU A 110 3.68 -7.92 2.00
CA LEU A 110 3.54 -9.36 2.17
C LEU A 110 3.98 -10.14 0.92
N SER A 111 4.46 -11.36 1.13
CA SER A 111 4.64 -12.38 0.08
C SER A 111 3.27 -12.92 -0.39
N ARG A 112 3.27 -13.80 -1.40
CA ARG A 112 2.04 -14.49 -1.84
C ARG A 112 1.56 -15.53 -0.83
N GLU A 113 2.48 -15.96 0.01
CA GLU A 113 2.31 -16.97 1.02
C GLU A 113 1.85 -16.34 2.34
N GLY A 114 2.13 -15.05 2.58
CA GLY A 114 1.69 -14.27 3.74
C GLY A 114 2.80 -13.81 4.68
N ASP A 115 4.05 -14.02 4.28
CA ASP A 115 5.24 -13.64 5.05
C ASP A 115 5.52 -12.15 4.87
N ILE A 116 5.99 -11.51 5.94
CA ILE A 116 6.31 -10.08 5.94
C ILE A 116 7.68 -9.90 5.27
N LEU A 117 7.66 -9.37 4.05
CA LEU A 117 8.87 -9.04 3.29
C LEU A 117 9.50 -7.73 3.79
N ARG A 118 8.65 -6.76 4.14
CA ARG A 118 9.05 -5.46 4.70
C ARG A 118 7.98 -4.96 5.65
N ALA A 119 8.38 -4.25 6.69
CA ALA A 119 7.47 -3.57 7.58
C ALA A 119 8.01 -2.19 8.00
N SER A 120 7.10 -1.29 8.35
CA SER A 120 7.43 -0.01 8.97
C SER A 120 6.38 0.38 10.00
N HIS A 121 6.77 1.14 11.02
CA HIS A 121 5.87 1.83 11.93
C HIS A 121 5.84 3.31 11.55
N GLY A 122 4.69 3.79 11.08
CA GLY A 122 4.67 5.02 10.28
C GLY A 122 5.63 4.90 9.09
N THR A 123 6.54 5.87 8.93
CA THR A 123 7.61 5.83 7.91
C THR A 123 8.90 5.15 8.38
N THR A 124 9.02 4.80 9.66
CA THR A 124 10.24 4.20 10.19
C THR A 124 10.29 2.71 9.86
N PRO A 125 11.26 2.23 9.07
CA PRO A 125 11.37 0.81 8.75
C PRO A 125 11.66 -0.01 10.00
N LEU A 126 11.05 -1.18 10.10
CA LEU A 126 11.30 -2.13 11.18
C LEU A 126 12.40 -3.11 10.76
N SER A 127 13.31 -3.40 11.68
CA SER A 127 14.30 -4.47 11.53
C SER A 127 13.63 -5.85 11.60
N GLN A 128 14.33 -6.88 11.11
CA GLN A 128 13.80 -8.25 11.14
C GLN A 128 13.52 -8.71 12.57
N ASP A 129 14.37 -8.35 13.53
CA ASP A 129 14.18 -8.71 14.95
C ASP A 129 12.93 -8.05 15.53
N GLU A 130 12.66 -6.79 15.17
CA GLU A 130 11.43 -6.09 15.57
C GLU A 130 10.20 -6.73 14.94
N VAL A 131 10.26 -7.10 13.66
CA VAL A 131 9.18 -7.83 12.98
C VAL A 131 8.91 -9.15 13.69
N CYS A 132 9.95 -9.94 13.98
CA CYS A 132 9.82 -11.20 14.69
C CYS A 132 9.24 -11.04 16.10
N ARG A 133 9.59 -9.95 16.79
CA ARG A 133 9.04 -9.62 18.11
C ARG A 133 7.56 -9.24 18.04
N ILE A 134 7.13 -8.54 16.99
CA ILE A 134 5.76 -8.00 16.85
C ILE A 134 4.79 -9.02 16.22
N TYR A 135 5.28 -9.82 15.28
CA TYR A 135 4.50 -10.75 14.45
C TYR A 135 4.88 -12.23 14.67
N GLY A 136 5.76 -12.53 15.62
CA GLY A 136 6.23 -13.88 15.92
C GLY A 136 7.43 -14.29 15.07
N SER A 137 8.10 -15.38 15.48
CA SER A 137 9.35 -15.85 14.87
C SER A 137 9.25 -16.18 13.38
N GLN A 138 8.05 -16.47 12.88
CA GLN A 138 7.79 -16.73 11.47
C GLN A 138 7.60 -15.46 10.63
N ALA A 139 7.58 -14.27 11.26
CA ALA A 139 7.34 -12.99 10.59
C ALA A 139 6.12 -13.03 9.65
N ARG A 140 5.04 -13.68 10.08
CA ARG A 140 3.81 -13.87 9.29
C ARG A 140 2.70 -12.98 9.83
N TRP A 141 1.93 -12.38 8.92
CA TRP A 141 0.77 -11.60 9.35
C TRP A 141 -0.43 -12.51 9.66
N GLU A 142 -0.95 -12.41 10.89
CA GLU A 142 -1.98 -13.31 11.44
C GLU A 142 -3.32 -13.28 10.68
N HIS A 143 -3.60 -12.22 9.93
CA HIS A 143 -4.85 -12.04 9.17
C HIS A 143 -4.70 -12.31 7.67
N PHE A 144 -3.57 -12.88 7.24
CA PHE A 144 -3.32 -13.09 5.81
C PHE A 144 -4.36 -14.01 5.15
N ASP A 145 -4.78 -15.07 5.82
CA ASP A 145 -5.71 -16.04 5.23
C ASP A 145 -7.09 -15.40 4.98
N PHE A 146 -7.56 -14.56 5.91
CA PHE A 146 -8.77 -13.76 5.73
C PHE A 146 -8.66 -12.79 4.53
N LEU A 147 -7.53 -12.10 4.40
CA LEU A 147 -7.27 -11.22 3.26
C LEU A 147 -7.29 -12.01 1.95
N LYS A 148 -6.64 -13.18 1.92
CA LYS A 148 -6.55 -14.05 0.75
C LYS A 148 -7.93 -14.53 0.31
N ASP A 149 -8.80 -14.87 1.25
CA ASP A 149 -10.14 -15.34 0.93
C ASP A 149 -11.05 -14.21 0.43
N THR A 150 -10.93 -13.01 1.00
CA THR A 150 -11.63 -11.81 0.50
C THR A 150 -11.24 -11.47 -0.94
N LEU A 151 -9.95 -11.59 -1.27
CA LEU A 151 -9.44 -11.33 -2.62
C LEU A 151 -9.88 -12.39 -3.65
N LYS A 152 -10.09 -13.64 -3.23
CA LYS A 152 -10.62 -14.69 -4.12
C LYS A 152 -12.09 -14.45 -4.49
N GLN A 153 -12.89 -13.98 -3.53
CA GLN A 153 -14.33 -13.74 -3.73
C GLN A 153 -14.62 -12.59 -4.70
N THR A 154 -13.70 -11.63 -4.83
CA THR A 154 -13.82 -10.48 -5.72
C THR A 154 -13.34 -10.75 -7.15
N GLY A 155 -12.75 -11.92 -7.42
CA GLY A 155 -12.30 -12.35 -8.75
C GLY A 155 -13.25 -13.32 -9.46
N GLY A 156 -14.46 -13.52 -8.93
CA GLY A 156 -15.43 -14.50 -9.43
C GLY A 156 -16.84 -13.95 -9.51
N THR A 157 -17.07 -13.08 -10.49
CA THR A 157 -18.39 -12.80 -11.11
C THR A 157 -18.14 -12.43 -12.55
#